data_AF-A0A1M7AUR3-F1
#
_entry.id   AF-A0A1M7AUR3-F1
#
_cell.length_a   1.000
_cell.length_b   1.000
_cell.length_c   1.000
_cell.angle_alpha   90.00
_cell.angle_beta   90.00
_cell.angle_gamma   90.00
#
_symmetry.space_group_name_H-M   'P 1'
#
loop_
_entity.id
_entity.type
_entity.pdbx_description
1 polymer ?
#
loop_
_entity_poly.entity_id
_entity_poly.type
_entity_poly.pdbx_seq_one_letter_code
_entity_poly.pdbx_strand_id
1 'polypeptide(L)'
;MKPDLKGDVILSNLEYRDISIMEEAGGCLLCNNPPCTKACPHSLPVDRVIRALRFENMSGAANRLSEEIPCKTCTSKACMEVCLKNKINRPVPIDEIMEETVSYHKAGHKDVDLSIDFCGVPCENPFFLSSSVVGSNYEMVAKAFEMGWAGVAFKTIGTFVPKEVSPRFDALRKESVPFIGFKNIEQISDHTLIENVNFLKHLKKDYPSKIIIASIMGQTEEEWTYLAKLMTEAGADIIECNFSCPHMAADGLGSDVGQNTELVSAYTRAVRKGTQLPILAKMTPNIGNMEIPAIAAIEAGADGIAAINTIKSIMNINLDTFSSGPDVEGRTSVGGYSGKAVKPIALRFIHSMKTCSKLSGVPISGMGGIETWRDAAEFLALGCENIQVTTSVMQYGYRIIEDMIEGMELYLSSQGMKSVSEIVGKALPKIIPAEELNRDSICYPKFDRSKCIGCGRCYLSCYDGGHQALRQDEATGKPVMNGNKCVGCHLCLAVCPAGAISQGARVYKLKEATG
;
A
#
# COMPACT_ATOMS: atom_id res chain seq x y z
N MET A 1 31.36 -12.46 28.30
CA MET A 1 30.86 -11.07 28.42
C MET A 1 29.89 -10.84 27.28
N LYS A 2 28.58 -10.85 27.56
CA LYS A 2 27.52 -10.49 26.61
C LYS A 2 27.28 -8.99 26.74
N PRO A 3 27.11 -8.21 25.64
CA PRO A 3 26.71 -6.83 25.75
C PRO A 3 25.23 -6.75 26.18
N ASP A 4 24.99 -6.00 27.26
CA ASP A 4 23.67 -5.62 27.76
C ASP A 4 22.95 -4.77 26.70
N LEU A 5 21.88 -5.31 26.11
CA LEU A 5 20.85 -4.52 25.44
C LEU A 5 19.89 -3.99 26.50
N LYS A 6 20.25 -2.88 27.15
CA LYS A 6 19.33 -2.07 27.95
C LYS A 6 19.13 -0.73 27.24
N GLY A 7 18.11 -0.69 26.39
CA GLY A 7 17.46 0.53 25.97
C GLY A 7 16.02 0.46 26.45
N ASP A 8 15.78 0.82 27.71
CA ASP A 8 14.44 0.97 28.27
C ASP A 8 14.32 2.36 28.92
N VAL A 9 13.10 2.91 28.83
CA VAL A 9 12.55 4.11 29.50
C VAL A 9 12.85 5.43 28.73
N ILE A 10 11.90 6.10 28.07
CA ILE A 10 10.58 6.60 28.54
C ILE A 10 9.52 6.47 27.42
N LEU A 11 8.49 5.62 27.58
CA LEU A 11 7.37 5.46 26.62
C LEU A 11 5.98 5.35 27.32
N SER A 12 5.75 6.06 28.43
CA SER A 12 4.51 5.85 29.21
C SER A 12 3.35 6.81 28.94
N ASN A 13 3.50 7.83 28.08
CA ASN A 13 2.40 8.76 27.72
C ASN A 13 2.25 9.06 26.20
N LEU A 14 3.07 8.44 25.35
CA LEU A 14 3.16 8.76 23.92
C LEU A 14 2.03 8.12 23.08
N GLU A 15 1.72 6.84 23.28
CA GLU A 15 0.89 6.11 22.32
C GLU A 15 -0.57 6.60 22.13
N TYR A 16 -1.24 7.14 23.16
CA TYR A 16 -2.59 7.73 22.95
C TYR A 16 -2.53 9.09 22.24
N ARG A 17 -1.47 9.86 22.52
CA ARG A 17 -1.22 11.14 21.83
C ARG A 17 -0.86 10.87 20.37
N ASP A 18 -0.03 9.88 20.10
CA ASP A 18 0.33 9.46 18.75
C ASP A 18 -0.91 9.07 17.94
N ILE A 19 -1.85 8.30 18.53
CA ILE A 19 -3.14 7.98 17.89
C ILE A 19 -3.92 9.26 17.59
N SER A 20 -4.04 10.17 18.56
CA SER A 20 -4.77 11.44 18.39
C SER A 20 -4.16 12.31 17.28
N ILE A 21 -2.84 12.47 17.24
CA ILE A 21 -2.13 13.24 16.21
C ILE A 21 -2.37 12.65 14.83
N MET A 22 -2.28 11.31 14.71
CA MET A 22 -2.48 10.62 13.45
C MET A 22 -3.93 10.75 12.97
N GLU A 23 -4.90 10.71 13.88
CA GLU A 23 -6.31 11.00 13.58
C GLU A 23 -6.49 12.45 13.08
N GLU A 24 -5.88 13.43 13.75
CA GLU A 24 -5.95 14.84 13.35
C GLU A 24 -5.24 15.12 12.02
N ALA A 25 -4.06 14.55 11.81
CA ALA A 25 -3.33 14.61 10.55
C ALA A 25 -4.10 13.92 9.42
N GLY A 26 -4.76 12.79 9.71
CA GLY A 26 -5.67 12.10 8.79
C GLY A 26 -6.85 12.97 8.36
N GLY A 27 -7.31 13.87 9.23
CA GLY A 27 -8.34 14.86 8.95
C GLY A 27 -7.91 16.00 8.02
N CYS A 28 -6.61 16.19 7.76
CA CYS A 28 -6.10 17.23 6.85
C CYS A 28 -6.65 17.04 5.43
N LEU A 29 -6.86 18.13 4.69
CA LEU A 29 -7.33 18.05 3.29
C LEU A 29 -6.18 17.87 2.28
N LEU A 30 -4.91 17.94 2.73
CA LEU A 30 -3.71 17.90 1.89
C LEU A 30 -3.82 18.82 0.64
N CYS A 31 -4.14 20.09 0.89
CA CYS A 31 -4.36 21.08 -0.16
C CYS A 31 -3.12 21.21 -1.07
N ASN A 32 -3.33 21.21 -2.40
CA ASN A 32 -2.26 21.40 -3.38
C ASN A 32 -1.53 22.74 -3.23
N ASN A 33 -2.27 23.79 -2.87
CA ASN A 33 -1.72 25.10 -2.53
C ASN A 33 -2.04 25.36 -1.05
N PRO A 34 -1.15 24.98 -0.11
CA PRO A 34 -1.47 24.95 1.32
C PRO A 34 -1.54 26.38 1.91
N PRO A 35 -2.74 26.90 2.24
CA PRO A 35 -2.84 28.24 2.81
C PRO A 35 -2.24 28.30 4.21
N CYS A 36 -2.27 27.20 4.97
CA CYS A 36 -1.74 27.11 6.33
C CYS A 36 -0.22 27.40 6.38
N THR A 37 0.56 26.85 5.45
CA THR A 37 1.99 27.11 5.33
C THR A 37 2.26 28.57 4.95
N LYS A 38 1.50 29.11 3.99
CA LYS A 38 1.64 30.50 3.54
C LYS A 38 1.29 31.53 4.62
N ALA A 39 0.29 31.24 5.45
CA ALA A 39 -0.16 32.10 6.53
C ALA A 39 0.64 31.92 7.83
N CYS A 40 1.56 30.94 7.90
CA CYS A 40 2.38 30.77 9.09
C CYS A 40 3.33 31.97 9.27
N PRO A 41 3.20 32.78 10.35
CA PRO A 41 4.04 33.97 10.54
C PRO A 41 5.51 33.64 10.82
N HIS A 42 5.81 32.37 11.10
CA HIS A 42 7.15 31.86 11.37
C HIS A 42 7.68 30.98 10.22
N SER A 43 6.99 30.94 9.08
CA SER A 43 7.41 30.20 7.88
C SER A 43 7.69 28.71 8.12
N LEU A 44 7.00 28.10 9.08
CA LEU A 44 7.10 26.65 9.33
C LEU A 44 6.52 25.86 8.14
N PRO A 45 7.10 24.70 7.79
CA PRO A 45 6.63 23.85 6.69
C PRO A 45 5.39 23.03 7.09
N VAL A 46 4.30 23.71 7.43
CA VAL A 46 3.12 23.13 8.08
C VAL A 46 2.54 21.95 7.31
N ASP A 47 2.32 22.13 6.01
CA ASP A 47 1.76 21.13 5.13
C ASP A 47 2.64 19.88 5.01
N ARG A 48 3.96 20.05 4.93
CA ARG A 48 4.90 18.93 4.79
C ARG A 48 5.01 18.11 6.07
N VAL A 49 5.00 18.75 7.23
CA VAL A 49 4.99 18.06 8.53
C VAL A 49 3.71 17.22 8.69
N ILE A 50 2.54 17.82 8.47
CA ILE A 50 1.26 17.12 8.60
C ILE A 50 1.13 16.00 7.56
N ARG A 51 1.61 16.22 6.33
CA ARG A 51 1.63 15.20 5.29
C ARG A 51 2.53 14.02 5.66
N ALA A 52 3.74 14.28 6.15
CA ALA A 52 4.65 13.23 6.59
C ALA A 52 4.03 12.38 7.72
N LEU A 53 3.40 13.01 8.72
CA LEU A 53 2.64 12.28 9.74
C LEU A 53 1.53 11.42 9.13
N ARG A 54 0.71 12.00 8.24
CA ARG A 54 -0.38 11.27 7.58
C ARG A 54 0.10 10.03 6.82
N PHE A 55 1.31 10.05 6.28
CA PHE A 55 1.93 8.92 5.59
C PHE A 55 2.90 8.11 6.48
N GLU A 56 2.70 8.16 7.80
CA GLU A 56 3.43 7.40 8.83
C GLU A 56 4.94 7.68 8.87
N ASN A 57 5.38 8.84 8.40
CA ASN A 57 6.77 9.28 8.41
C ASN A 57 7.02 10.27 9.57
N MET A 58 6.90 9.78 10.81
CA MET A 58 7.02 10.60 12.02
C MET A 58 8.43 11.22 12.17
N SER A 59 9.49 10.45 11.88
CA SER A 59 10.86 10.98 11.95
C SER A 59 11.12 12.04 10.87
N GLY A 60 10.60 11.87 9.65
CA GLY A 60 10.66 12.91 8.63
C GLY A 60 9.90 14.17 9.06
N ALA A 61 8.71 14.01 9.64
CA ALA A 61 7.95 15.13 10.19
C ALA A 61 8.77 15.90 11.26
N ALA A 62 9.41 15.18 12.19
CA ALA A 62 10.25 15.76 13.23
C ALA A 62 11.51 16.44 12.68
N ASN A 63 12.15 15.87 11.66
CA ASN A 63 13.35 16.44 11.02
C ASN A 63 13.09 17.80 10.36
N ARG A 64 11.82 18.11 10.01
CA ARG A 64 11.42 19.39 9.43
C ARG A 64 11.23 20.50 10.46
N LEU A 65 11.31 20.20 11.75
CA LEU A 65 11.13 21.14 12.85
C LEU A 65 12.42 21.33 13.65
N SER A 66 12.61 22.51 14.23
CA SER A 66 13.62 22.77 15.26
C SER A 66 13.24 22.11 16.60
N GLU A 67 14.14 22.08 17.58
CA GLU A 67 13.82 21.59 18.94
C GLU A 67 12.83 22.52 19.65
N GLU A 68 12.94 23.82 19.41
CA GLU A 68 12.00 24.82 19.89
C GLU A 68 11.21 25.38 18.72
N ILE A 69 9.88 25.36 18.83
CA ILE A 69 8.98 25.93 17.83
C ILE A 69 8.07 27.00 18.46
N PRO A 70 7.71 28.05 17.72
CA PRO A 70 6.93 29.16 18.26
C PRO A 70 5.43 28.86 18.42
N CYS A 71 4.96 27.65 18.06
CA CYS A 71 3.53 27.31 18.01
C CYS A 71 2.79 27.55 19.32
N LYS A 72 3.44 27.25 20.46
CA LYS A 72 2.86 27.39 21.81
C LYS A 72 2.59 28.83 22.21
N THR A 73 3.46 29.74 21.79
CA THR A 73 3.39 31.17 22.11
C THR A 73 2.82 32.00 20.96
N CYS A 74 2.57 31.40 19.80
CA CYS A 74 2.03 32.07 18.62
C CYS A 74 0.56 32.43 18.86
N THR A 75 0.28 33.73 19.05
CA THR A 75 -1.07 34.23 19.31
C THR A 75 -1.91 34.41 18.05
N SER A 76 -1.28 34.58 16.88
CA SER A 76 -2.03 34.84 15.64
C SER A 76 -2.79 33.62 15.15
N LYS A 77 -2.24 32.41 15.35
CA LYS A 77 -2.79 31.12 14.88
C LYS A 77 -3.31 31.16 13.42
N ALA A 78 -2.77 32.06 12.59
CA ALA A 78 -3.30 32.37 11.26
C ALA A 78 -3.37 31.15 10.34
N CYS A 79 -2.45 30.19 10.49
CA CYS A 79 -2.43 28.93 9.75
C CYS A 79 -3.71 28.08 9.95
N MET A 80 -4.31 28.13 11.15
CA MET A 80 -5.59 27.45 11.45
C MET A 80 -6.79 28.27 10.97
N GLU A 81 -6.74 29.60 11.09
CA GLU A 81 -7.81 30.49 10.60
C GLU A 81 -8.06 30.33 9.11
N VAL A 82 -6.98 30.22 8.32
CA VAL A 82 -7.06 30.02 6.85
C VAL A 82 -7.25 28.56 6.43
N CYS A 83 -7.31 27.62 7.38
CA CYS A 83 -7.42 26.19 7.07
C CYS A 83 -8.76 25.90 6.38
N LEU A 84 -8.72 25.36 5.16
CA LEU A 84 -9.93 25.11 4.37
C LEU A 84 -10.87 24.07 5.00
N LYS A 85 -10.37 23.18 5.87
CA LYS A 85 -11.18 22.22 6.62
C LYS A 85 -12.21 22.91 7.54
N ASN A 86 -11.94 24.15 7.96
CA ASN A 86 -12.89 24.95 8.74
C ASN A 86 -14.20 25.24 7.98
N LYS A 87 -14.21 25.13 6.65
CA LYS A 87 -15.44 25.24 5.84
C LYS A 87 -16.31 23.97 5.88
N ILE A 88 -15.79 22.86 6.41
CA ILE A 88 -16.49 21.58 6.52
C ILE A 88 -16.92 21.34 7.98
N ASN A 89 -15.99 21.47 8.94
CA ASN A 89 -16.30 21.31 10.35
C ASN A 89 -15.44 22.19 11.28
N ARG A 90 -14.18 21.83 11.49
CA ARG A 90 -13.20 22.54 12.33
C ARG A 90 -11.84 22.53 11.61
N PRO A 91 -10.97 23.53 11.85
CA PRO A 91 -9.62 23.50 11.29
C PRO A 91 -8.85 22.27 11.79
N VAL A 92 -7.77 21.93 11.08
CA VAL A 92 -6.77 21.00 11.63
C VAL A 92 -6.11 21.70 12.82
N PRO A 93 -5.94 21.04 13.99
CA PRO A 93 -5.25 21.62 15.14
C PRO A 93 -3.74 21.66 14.90
N ILE A 94 -3.31 22.59 14.04
CA ILE A 94 -1.94 22.65 13.51
C ILE A 94 -0.93 22.86 14.64
N ASP A 95 -1.23 23.73 15.59
CA ASP A 95 -0.35 24.01 16.72
C ASP A 95 -0.11 22.77 17.60
N GLU A 96 -1.17 22.06 17.98
CA GLU A 96 -1.08 20.81 18.75
C GLU A 96 -0.26 19.77 17.99
N ILE A 97 -0.55 19.56 16.70
CA ILE A 97 0.21 18.61 15.86
C ILE A 97 1.70 19.00 15.83
N MET A 98 2.03 20.27 15.61
CA MET A 98 3.43 20.71 15.53
C MET A 98 4.15 20.52 16.87
N GLU A 99 3.52 20.89 17.98
CA GLU A 99 4.09 20.75 19.32
C GLU A 99 4.38 19.29 19.66
N GLU A 100 3.46 18.39 19.35
CA GLU A 100 3.67 16.99 19.61
C GLU A 100 4.67 16.37 18.64
N THR A 101 4.74 16.85 17.39
CA THR A 101 5.72 16.38 16.41
C THR A 101 7.17 16.55 16.87
N VAL A 102 7.46 17.63 17.59
CA VAL A 102 8.80 17.90 18.14
C VAL A 102 9.27 16.80 19.10
N SER A 103 8.33 16.08 19.72
CA SER A 103 8.66 14.99 20.64
C SER A 103 9.09 13.68 19.95
N TYR A 104 8.82 13.53 18.66
CA TYR A 104 9.26 12.35 17.91
C TYR A 104 10.78 12.35 17.71
N HIS A 105 11.34 11.15 17.64
CA HIS A 105 12.76 10.97 17.39
C HIS A 105 13.15 11.50 16.01
N LYS A 106 14.04 12.49 16.01
CA LYS A 106 14.74 12.97 14.81
C LYS A 106 15.79 11.94 14.41
N ALA A 107 15.63 11.35 13.24
CA ALA A 107 16.55 10.35 12.71
C ALA A 107 17.44 10.99 11.65
N GLY A 108 18.75 10.77 11.73
CA GLY A 108 19.68 11.22 10.69
C GLY A 108 19.50 10.42 9.39
N HIS A 109 19.57 11.12 8.26
CA HIS A 109 19.80 10.49 6.97
C HIS A 109 21.22 9.93 6.98
N LYS A 110 21.35 8.61 7.14
CA LYS A 110 22.57 7.92 6.74
C LYS A 110 22.43 7.61 5.26
N ASP A 111 23.53 7.62 4.51
CA ASP A 111 23.53 7.22 3.10
C ASP A 111 23.03 5.76 2.98
N VAL A 112 21.72 5.60 2.72
CA VAL A 112 21.06 4.33 2.45
C VAL A 112 20.85 4.26 0.94
N ASP A 113 21.32 3.17 0.35
CA ASP A 113 21.13 2.90 -1.07
C ASP A 113 19.76 2.28 -1.34
N LEU A 114 18.86 3.05 -1.95
CA LEU A 114 17.56 2.56 -2.39
C LEU A 114 17.59 1.92 -3.79
N SER A 115 18.72 1.95 -4.50
CA SER A 115 18.77 1.37 -5.83
C SER A 115 18.54 -0.14 -5.81
N ILE A 116 17.94 -0.64 -6.89
CA ILE A 116 17.62 -2.05 -7.08
C ILE A 116 18.00 -2.50 -8.49
N ASP A 117 18.15 -3.81 -8.66
CA ASP A 117 18.08 -4.46 -9.98
C ASP A 117 16.73 -5.17 -10.07
N PHE A 118 15.98 -4.90 -11.15
CA PHE A 118 14.73 -5.59 -11.41
C PHE A 118 14.75 -6.23 -12.80
N CYS A 119 14.87 -7.56 -12.83
CA CYS A 119 15.02 -8.35 -14.05
C CYS A 119 16.23 -7.91 -14.92
N GLY A 120 17.35 -7.54 -14.30
CA GLY A 120 18.55 -7.04 -14.99
C GLY A 120 18.50 -5.56 -15.36
N VAL A 121 17.46 -4.84 -14.94
CA VAL A 121 17.29 -3.40 -15.20
C VAL A 121 17.62 -2.62 -13.92
N PRO A 122 18.66 -1.75 -13.93
CA PRO A 122 19.00 -0.94 -12.77
C PRO A 122 17.95 0.16 -12.56
N CYS A 123 17.46 0.30 -11.33
CA CYS A 123 16.47 1.30 -10.94
C CYS A 123 16.99 2.12 -9.77
N GLU A 124 16.77 3.44 -9.78
CA GLU A 124 17.23 4.35 -8.72
C GLU A 124 16.56 4.12 -7.36
N ASN A 125 15.33 3.60 -7.35
CA ASN A 125 14.56 3.26 -6.16
C ASN A 125 13.46 2.24 -6.52
N PRO A 126 12.80 1.56 -5.54
CA PRO A 126 11.83 0.50 -5.82
C PRO A 126 10.41 1.00 -6.14
N PHE A 127 10.17 2.31 -6.26
CA PHE A 127 8.83 2.88 -6.34
C PHE A 127 8.40 3.18 -7.78
N PHE A 128 7.40 2.44 -8.25
CA PHE A 128 6.89 2.53 -9.61
C PHE A 128 5.40 2.90 -9.60
N LEU A 129 4.95 3.62 -10.62
CA LEU A 129 3.52 3.74 -10.90
C LEU A 129 3.01 2.43 -11.52
N SER A 130 1.81 1.97 -11.16
CA SER A 130 1.20 0.79 -11.81
C SER A 130 0.39 1.18 -13.05
N SER A 131 0.34 0.27 -14.04
CA SER A 131 -0.48 0.36 -15.25
C SER A 131 -1.94 0.63 -14.90
N SER A 132 -2.36 1.87 -15.07
CA SER A 132 -3.64 2.43 -14.62
C SER A 132 -3.80 3.88 -15.12
N VAL A 133 -4.87 4.57 -14.70
CA VAL A 133 -5.06 5.99 -15.01
C VAL A 133 -3.90 6.88 -14.59
N VAL A 134 -3.08 6.50 -13.61
CA VAL A 134 -2.02 7.37 -13.09
C VAL A 134 -0.77 7.39 -13.97
N GLY A 135 -0.79 6.73 -15.13
CA GLY A 135 0.34 6.68 -16.07
C GLY A 135 -0.12 6.46 -17.51
N SER A 136 -1.05 7.30 -18.00
CA SER A 136 -1.70 7.12 -19.31
C SER A 136 -1.16 7.99 -20.45
N ASN A 137 -0.46 9.09 -20.15
CA ASN A 137 0.09 10.00 -21.16
C ASN A 137 1.45 10.59 -20.71
N TYR A 138 2.08 11.34 -21.62
CA TYR A 138 3.38 11.95 -21.39
C TYR A 138 3.38 12.89 -20.19
N GLU A 139 2.43 13.82 -20.08
CA GLU A 139 2.42 14.86 -19.05
C GLU A 139 2.29 14.26 -17.65
N MET A 140 1.47 13.22 -17.52
CA MET A 140 1.27 12.51 -16.26
C MET A 140 2.53 11.79 -15.80
N VAL A 141 3.18 11.06 -16.71
CA VAL A 141 4.38 10.29 -16.37
C VAL A 141 5.59 11.19 -16.18
N ALA A 142 5.78 12.19 -17.03
CA ALA A 142 6.87 13.18 -16.90
C ALA A 142 6.82 13.85 -15.52
N LYS A 143 5.63 14.32 -15.09
CA LYS A 143 5.44 14.90 -13.76
C LYS A 143 5.79 13.92 -12.63
N ALA A 144 5.45 12.64 -12.77
CA ALA A 144 5.81 11.64 -11.77
C ALA A 144 7.33 11.41 -11.71
N PHE A 145 7.99 11.32 -12.86
CA PHE A 145 9.45 11.19 -12.94
C PHE A 145 10.18 12.39 -12.34
N GLU A 146 9.72 13.61 -12.62
CA GLU A 146 10.23 14.85 -12.01
C GLU A 146 10.08 14.85 -10.48
N MET A 147 9.05 14.20 -9.95
CA MET A 147 8.80 14.08 -8.50
C MET A 147 9.61 12.96 -7.81
N GLY A 148 10.31 12.11 -8.57
CA GLY A 148 11.19 11.08 -8.00
C GLY A 148 10.68 9.64 -8.12
N TRP A 149 9.60 9.39 -8.86
CA TRP A 149 9.24 8.00 -9.21
C TRP A 149 10.32 7.40 -10.11
N ALA A 150 10.81 6.20 -9.80
CA ALA A 150 11.88 5.54 -10.57
C ALA A 150 11.39 4.98 -11.90
N GLY A 151 10.12 4.56 -11.96
CA GLY A 151 9.54 3.99 -13.15
C GLY A 151 8.02 4.00 -13.18
N VAL A 152 7.50 3.56 -14.32
CA VAL A 152 6.06 3.43 -14.57
C VAL A 152 5.80 2.14 -15.31
N ALA A 153 4.82 1.36 -14.84
CA ALA A 153 4.05 0.51 -15.72
C ALA A 153 3.02 1.38 -16.42
N PHE A 154 3.25 1.63 -17.71
CA PHE A 154 2.41 2.51 -18.51
C PHE A 154 1.03 1.88 -18.70
N LYS A 155 -0.02 2.70 -18.81
CA LYS A 155 -1.40 2.24 -19.02
C LYS A 155 -1.45 1.23 -20.17
N THR A 156 -2.08 0.08 -19.92
CA THR A 156 -2.17 -1.04 -20.87
C THR A 156 -2.50 -0.58 -22.30
N ILE A 157 -1.64 -0.92 -23.25
CA ILE A 157 -1.74 -0.54 -24.67
C ILE A 157 -2.26 -1.72 -25.47
N GLY A 158 -3.27 -1.47 -26.32
CA GLY A 158 -3.80 -2.46 -27.27
C GLY A 158 -3.84 -1.91 -28.70
N THR A 159 -4.32 -2.73 -29.63
CA THR A 159 -4.50 -2.37 -31.05
C THR A 159 -5.78 -1.57 -31.32
N PHE A 160 -6.67 -1.45 -30.33
CA PHE A 160 -7.95 -0.75 -30.42
C PHE A 160 -8.10 0.29 -29.30
N VAL A 161 -8.97 1.27 -29.52
CA VAL A 161 -9.38 2.24 -28.49
C VAL A 161 -10.72 1.80 -27.91
N PRO A 162 -10.82 1.56 -26.58
CA PRO A 162 -12.05 1.13 -25.95
C PRO A 162 -13.12 2.23 -25.99
N LYS A 163 -14.38 1.82 -26.16
CA LYS A 163 -15.54 2.71 -25.95
C LYS A 163 -15.95 2.64 -24.49
N GLU A 164 -15.51 3.62 -23.75
CA GLU A 164 -15.68 3.63 -22.32
C GLU A 164 -17.02 4.20 -21.84
N VAL A 165 -17.42 3.79 -20.64
CA VAL A 165 -18.66 4.26 -20.00
C VAL A 165 -18.41 5.44 -19.06
N SER A 166 -19.44 6.07 -18.50
CA SER A 166 -19.28 7.10 -17.47
C SER A 166 -20.52 7.16 -16.57
N PRO A 167 -20.35 7.25 -15.23
CA PRO A 167 -19.11 7.20 -14.46
C PRO A 167 -18.44 5.81 -14.45
N ARG A 168 -17.15 5.75 -14.08
CA ARG A 168 -16.36 4.49 -14.03
C ARG A 168 -15.78 4.15 -12.67
N PHE A 169 -15.97 5.00 -11.67
CA PHE A 169 -15.37 4.85 -10.36
C PHE A 169 -16.41 4.97 -9.25
N ASP A 170 -16.24 4.14 -8.24
CA ASP A 170 -16.95 4.27 -6.97
C ASP A 170 -16.06 3.75 -5.82
N ALA A 171 -16.46 3.96 -4.56
CA ALA A 171 -15.61 3.65 -3.43
C ALA A 171 -16.38 3.13 -2.20
N LEU A 172 -15.76 2.18 -1.50
CA LEU A 172 -16.19 1.72 -0.18
C LEU A 172 -15.60 2.63 0.88
N ARG A 173 -16.45 3.24 1.69
CA ARG A 173 -16.05 4.17 2.75
C ARG A 173 -16.22 3.54 4.13
N LYS A 174 -15.42 4.03 5.08
CA LYS A 174 -15.47 3.59 6.48
C LYS A 174 -15.29 4.81 7.39
N GLU A 175 -16.21 5.01 8.33
CA GLU A 175 -16.18 6.13 9.28
C GLU A 175 -15.79 7.50 8.63
N SER A 176 -14.76 8.16 9.13
CA SER A 176 -14.29 9.48 8.65
C SER A 176 -13.15 9.40 7.62
N VAL A 177 -12.78 8.21 7.13
CA VAL A 177 -11.78 8.10 6.07
C VAL A 177 -12.40 8.28 4.68
N PRO A 178 -11.70 8.92 3.71
CA PRO A 178 -12.31 9.19 2.40
C PRO A 178 -12.80 7.94 1.68
N PHE A 179 -12.00 6.86 1.69
CA PHE A 179 -12.39 5.50 1.32
C PHE A 179 -11.35 4.49 1.83
N ILE A 180 -11.75 3.22 1.98
CA ILE A 180 -10.86 2.07 2.27
C ILE A 180 -10.69 1.15 1.07
N GLY A 181 -11.58 1.23 0.09
CA GLY A 181 -11.51 0.48 -1.14
C GLY A 181 -12.13 1.24 -2.29
N PHE A 182 -11.66 0.94 -3.49
CA PHE A 182 -11.97 1.70 -4.70
C PHE A 182 -12.30 0.71 -5.82
N LYS A 183 -13.50 0.84 -6.40
CA LYS A 183 -13.94 0.05 -7.55
C LYS A 183 -13.81 0.87 -8.81
N ASN A 184 -13.24 0.25 -9.84
CA ASN A 184 -13.27 0.76 -11.20
C ASN A 184 -13.99 -0.20 -12.14
N ILE A 185 -14.50 0.31 -13.26
CA ILE A 185 -14.96 -0.45 -14.43
C ILE A 185 -14.27 0.02 -15.72
N GLU A 186 -13.03 0.48 -15.58
CA GLU A 186 -12.24 1.03 -16.68
C GLU A 186 -11.56 -0.09 -17.50
N GLN A 187 -11.30 0.16 -18.77
CA GLN A 187 -10.63 -0.75 -19.70
C GLN A 187 -9.15 -0.38 -19.88
N ILE A 188 -8.58 -0.65 -21.06
CA ILE A 188 -7.20 -0.32 -21.45
C ILE A 188 -7.05 1.18 -21.77
N SER A 189 -5.90 1.61 -22.31
CA SER A 189 -5.67 3.01 -22.71
C SER A 189 -6.76 3.50 -23.68
N ASP A 190 -7.28 4.71 -23.44
CA ASP A 190 -8.22 5.41 -24.31
C ASP A 190 -7.52 6.26 -25.39
N HIS A 191 -6.19 6.24 -25.42
CA HIS A 191 -5.38 6.80 -26.49
C HIS A 191 -5.19 5.79 -27.62
N THR A 192 -5.03 6.29 -28.84
CA THR A 192 -4.69 5.46 -30.01
C THR A 192 -3.32 4.81 -29.83
N LEU A 193 -3.07 3.70 -30.53
CA LEU A 193 -1.77 3.03 -30.50
C LEU A 193 -0.61 3.98 -30.86
N ILE A 194 -0.82 4.86 -31.84
CA ILE A 194 0.20 5.82 -32.30
C ILE A 194 0.50 6.86 -31.21
N GLU A 195 -0.52 7.38 -30.54
CA GLU A 195 -0.33 8.32 -29.43
C GLU A 195 0.46 7.67 -28.29
N ASN A 196 0.08 6.46 -27.87
CA ASN A 196 0.80 5.73 -26.82
C ASN A 196 2.28 5.51 -27.20
N VAL A 197 2.57 5.09 -28.44
CA VAL A 197 3.95 4.92 -28.94
C VAL A 197 4.72 6.25 -28.87
N ASN A 198 4.10 7.35 -29.27
CA ASN A 198 4.74 8.67 -29.24
C ASN A 198 5.02 9.14 -27.81
N PHE A 199 4.10 8.88 -26.87
CA PHE A 199 4.33 9.17 -25.45
C PHE A 199 5.55 8.41 -24.93
N LEU A 200 5.65 7.11 -25.20
CA LEU A 200 6.81 6.29 -24.78
C LEU A 200 8.13 6.82 -25.36
N LYS A 201 8.15 7.13 -26.67
CA LYS A 201 9.35 7.67 -27.33
C LYS A 201 9.81 9.00 -26.73
N HIS A 202 8.87 9.91 -26.47
CA HIS A 202 9.19 11.20 -25.87
C HIS A 202 9.63 11.05 -24.41
N LEU A 203 8.92 10.21 -23.63
CA LEU A 203 9.30 9.93 -22.24
C LEU A 203 10.72 9.34 -22.16
N LYS A 204 11.04 8.36 -23.00
CA LYS A 204 12.37 7.74 -22.98
C LYS A 204 13.46 8.69 -23.45
N LYS A 205 13.17 9.55 -24.41
CA LYS A 205 14.09 10.59 -24.88
C LYS A 205 14.40 11.61 -23.78
N ASP A 206 13.37 12.09 -23.08
CA ASP A 206 13.50 13.17 -22.10
C ASP A 206 13.98 12.65 -20.73
N TYR A 207 13.68 11.39 -20.41
CA TYR A 207 13.99 10.73 -19.14
C TYR A 207 14.70 9.37 -19.36
N PRO A 208 15.91 9.35 -19.95
CA PRO A 208 16.56 8.10 -20.35
C PRO A 208 16.90 7.15 -19.19
N SER A 209 17.12 7.70 -17.99
CA SER A 209 17.42 6.93 -16.77
C SER A 209 16.18 6.36 -16.08
N LYS A 210 14.97 6.81 -16.45
CA LYS A 210 13.72 6.33 -15.85
C LYS A 210 13.25 5.07 -16.56
N ILE A 211 12.59 4.21 -15.80
CA ILE A 211 12.19 2.89 -16.29
C ILE A 211 10.76 2.92 -16.81
N ILE A 212 10.58 2.50 -18.06
CA ILE A 212 9.27 2.37 -18.70
C ILE A 212 8.96 0.89 -18.88
N ILE A 213 8.00 0.40 -18.11
CA ILE A 213 7.39 -0.91 -18.29
C ILE A 213 6.17 -0.72 -19.20
N ALA A 214 6.23 -1.17 -20.44
CA ALA A 214 5.10 -1.08 -21.37
C ALA A 214 4.11 -2.22 -21.12
N SER A 215 3.00 -1.91 -20.44
CA SER A 215 1.91 -2.86 -20.25
C SER A 215 1.14 -3.01 -21.56
N ILE A 216 0.97 -4.24 -22.06
CA ILE A 216 0.29 -4.51 -23.33
C ILE A 216 -0.81 -5.56 -23.18
N MET A 217 -1.78 -5.51 -24.10
CA MET A 217 -2.83 -6.52 -24.22
C MET A 217 -3.22 -6.73 -25.68
N GLY A 218 -2.98 -7.93 -26.19
CA GLY A 218 -3.43 -8.40 -27.50
C GLY A 218 -4.56 -9.42 -27.40
N GLN A 219 -5.23 -9.68 -28.52
CA GLN A 219 -6.28 -10.70 -28.65
C GLN A 219 -5.78 -11.99 -29.30
N THR A 220 -4.69 -11.93 -30.09
CA THR A 220 -4.07 -13.08 -30.75
C THR A 220 -2.56 -13.11 -30.55
N GLU A 221 -1.90 -14.24 -30.78
CA GLU A 221 -0.44 -14.34 -30.70
C GLU A 221 0.26 -13.32 -31.62
N GLU A 222 -0.28 -13.05 -32.81
CA GLU A 222 0.27 -12.07 -33.75
C GLU A 222 0.20 -10.65 -33.17
N GLU A 223 -0.92 -10.28 -32.55
CA GLU A 223 -1.05 -8.98 -31.90
C GLU A 223 -0.11 -8.82 -30.71
N TRP A 224 0.01 -9.84 -29.85
CA TRP A 224 0.96 -9.83 -28.73
C TRP A 224 2.40 -9.67 -29.22
N THR A 225 2.78 -10.41 -30.27
CA THR A 225 4.11 -10.33 -30.90
C THR A 225 4.35 -8.93 -31.47
N TYR A 226 3.37 -8.38 -32.19
CA TYR A 226 3.44 -7.06 -32.81
C TYR A 226 3.57 -5.94 -31.78
N LEU A 227 2.71 -5.93 -30.75
CA LEU A 227 2.74 -4.93 -29.69
C LEU A 227 4.07 -4.98 -28.93
N ALA A 228 4.57 -6.17 -28.58
CA ALA A 228 5.85 -6.33 -27.90
C ALA A 228 7.01 -5.73 -28.70
N LYS A 229 7.06 -6.02 -30.01
CA LYS A 229 8.06 -5.45 -30.92
C LYS A 229 7.94 -3.92 -30.98
N LEU A 230 6.73 -3.41 -31.17
CA LEU A 230 6.48 -1.98 -31.31
C LEU A 230 6.83 -1.20 -30.04
N MET A 231 6.50 -1.72 -28.86
CA MET A 231 6.86 -1.08 -27.59
C MET A 231 8.37 -1.12 -27.33
N THR A 232 9.04 -2.20 -27.75
CA THR A 232 10.51 -2.28 -27.71
C THR A 232 11.14 -1.18 -28.58
N GLU A 233 10.67 -1.02 -29.82
CA GLU A 233 11.12 0.04 -30.73
C GLU A 233 10.75 1.46 -30.24
N ALA A 234 9.72 1.58 -29.40
CA ALA A 234 9.35 2.84 -28.76
C ALA A 234 10.24 3.23 -27.58
N GLY A 235 11.12 2.34 -27.11
CA GLY A 235 12.05 2.60 -26.01
C GLY A 235 11.58 2.12 -24.64
N ALA A 236 10.65 1.16 -24.58
CA ALA A 236 10.35 0.47 -23.34
C ALA A 236 11.58 -0.26 -22.80
N ASP A 237 11.71 -0.36 -21.48
CA ASP A 237 12.78 -1.11 -20.79
C ASP A 237 12.32 -2.53 -20.45
N ILE A 238 11.02 -2.72 -20.19
CA ILE A 238 10.39 -4.00 -19.81
C ILE A 238 9.02 -4.06 -20.49
N ILE A 239 8.56 -5.26 -20.87
CA ILE A 239 7.19 -5.49 -21.32
C ILE A 239 6.38 -6.15 -20.21
N GLU A 240 5.18 -5.64 -19.91
CA GLU A 240 4.25 -6.26 -18.97
C GLU A 240 3.04 -6.85 -19.70
N CYS A 241 2.85 -8.15 -19.60
CA CYS A 241 1.71 -8.86 -20.17
C CYS A 241 0.51 -8.75 -19.23
N ASN A 242 -0.50 -7.95 -19.60
CA ASN A 242 -1.71 -7.82 -18.80
C ASN A 242 -2.67 -9.00 -19.05
N PHE A 243 -2.48 -10.10 -18.31
CA PHE A 243 -3.36 -11.26 -18.33
C PHE A 243 -4.55 -11.15 -17.37
N SER A 244 -4.88 -9.95 -16.89
CA SER A 244 -5.67 -9.82 -15.66
C SER A 244 -6.79 -8.79 -15.67
N CYS A 245 -7.08 -8.14 -16.81
CA CYS A 245 -8.19 -7.17 -16.90
C CYS A 245 -9.57 -7.83 -16.60
N PRO A 246 -10.26 -7.49 -15.50
CA PRO A 246 -11.48 -8.20 -15.09
C PRO A 246 -12.75 -7.76 -15.83
N HIS A 247 -12.64 -6.77 -16.74
CA HIS A 247 -13.78 -6.06 -17.35
C HIS A 247 -14.02 -6.38 -18.82
N MET A 248 -13.08 -7.07 -19.47
CA MET A 248 -13.20 -7.38 -20.89
C MET A 248 -14.17 -8.56 -21.05
N ALA A 249 -15.36 -8.28 -21.58
CA ALA A 249 -16.48 -9.22 -21.69
C ALA A 249 -16.42 -10.16 -22.92
N ALA A 250 -15.30 -10.22 -23.63
CA ALA A 250 -15.11 -11.15 -24.74
C ALA A 250 -14.33 -12.38 -24.26
N ASP A 251 -14.83 -13.58 -24.59
CA ASP A 251 -14.17 -14.85 -24.31
C ASP A 251 -12.70 -14.80 -24.74
N GLY A 252 -11.78 -15.11 -23.82
CA GLY A 252 -10.34 -15.16 -24.10
C GLY A 252 -9.57 -13.85 -23.90
N LEU A 253 -10.11 -12.85 -23.19
CA LEU A 253 -9.40 -11.62 -22.80
C LEU A 253 -9.30 -11.44 -21.28
N GLY A 254 -8.31 -10.66 -20.84
CA GLY A 254 -8.24 -10.18 -19.47
C GLY A 254 -8.11 -11.30 -18.41
N SER A 255 -8.84 -11.21 -17.30
CA SER A 255 -8.72 -12.14 -16.16
C SER A 255 -9.04 -13.60 -16.50
N ASP A 256 -9.73 -13.84 -17.60
CA ASP A 256 -10.07 -15.19 -18.05
C ASP A 256 -8.86 -15.85 -18.74
N VAL A 257 -7.97 -15.04 -19.35
CA VAL A 257 -6.63 -15.48 -19.78
C VAL A 257 -5.80 -15.84 -18.55
N GLY A 258 -5.72 -14.96 -17.55
CA GLY A 258 -4.87 -15.18 -16.37
C GLY A 258 -5.26 -16.39 -15.50
N GLN A 259 -6.44 -16.95 -15.71
CA GLN A 259 -6.89 -18.20 -15.07
C GLN A 259 -6.64 -19.44 -15.93
N ASN A 260 -6.27 -19.27 -17.20
CA ASN A 260 -6.01 -20.33 -18.16
C ASN A 260 -4.50 -20.43 -18.45
N THR A 261 -3.88 -21.48 -17.94
CA THR A 261 -2.44 -21.73 -18.05
C THR A 261 -1.94 -21.85 -19.49
N GLU A 262 -2.75 -22.43 -20.37
CA GLU A 262 -2.44 -22.63 -21.78
C GLU A 262 -2.37 -21.29 -22.51
N LEU A 263 -3.34 -20.39 -22.26
CA LEU A 263 -3.36 -19.05 -22.82
C LEU A 263 -2.24 -18.18 -22.25
N VAL A 264 -2.00 -18.22 -20.93
CA VAL A 264 -0.85 -17.54 -20.30
C VAL A 264 0.45 -17.96 -20.98
N SER A 265 0.64 -19.25 -21.18
CA SER A 265 1.84 -19.79 -21.82
C SER A 265 1.96 -19.38 -23.29
N ALA A 266 0.86 -19.47 -24.05
CA ALA A 266 0.83 -19.12 -25.47
C ALA A 266 1.15 -17.65 -25.69
N TYR A 267 0.51 -16.75 -24.96
CA TYR A 267 0.71 -15.31 -25.11
C TYR A 267 2.06 -14.85 -24.55
N THR A 268 2.56 -15.47 -23.48
CA THR A 268 3.94 -15.19 -23.01
C THR A 268 4.97 -15.56 -24.08
N ARG A 269 4.84 -16.74 -24.71
CA ARG A 269 5.71 -17.12 -25.85
C ARG A 269 5.57 -16.16 -27.02
N ALA A 270 4.35 -15.69 -27.32
CA ALA A 270 4.12 -14.73 -28.38
C ALA A 270 4.82 -13.39 -28.11
N VAL A 271 4.71 -12.85 -26.89
CA VAL A 271 5.45 -11.63 -26.50
C VAL A 271 6.95 -11.86 -26.63
N ARG A 272 7.48 -13.01 -26.16
CA ARG A 272 8.90 -13.36 -26.31
C ARG A 272 9.37 -13.43 -27.77
N LYS A 273 8.53 -13.83 -28.72
CA LYS A 273 8.86 -13.76 -30.17
C LYS A 273 9.07 -12.31 -30.63
N GLY A 274 8.35 -11.36 -30.03
CA GLY A 274 8.37 -9.94 -30.42
C GLY A 274 9.46 -9.11 -29.74
N THR A 275 10.02 -9.56 -28.61
CA THR A 275 11.00 -8.79 -27.85
C THR A 275 12.07 -9.63 -27.15
N GLN A 276 13.25 -9.04 -26.96
CA GLN A 276 14.32 -9.56 -26.10
C GLN A 276 14.41 -8.82 -24.76
N LEU A 277 13.56 -7.81 -24.53
CA LEU A 277 13.46 -7.13 -23.24
C LEU A 277 12.92 -8.09 -22.16
N PRO A 278 13.15 -7.79 -20.87
CA PRO A 278 12.49 -8.51 -19.80
C PRO A 278 10.97 -8.49 -19.94
N ILE A 279 10.32 -9.60 -19.62
CA ILE A 279 8.86 -9.78 -19.67
C ILE A 279 8.32 -10.02 -18.26
N LEU A 280 7.37 -9.21 -17.84
CA LEU A 280 6.56 -9.45 -16.65
C LEU A 280 5.22 -10.04 -17.03
N ALA A 281 4.77 -11.05 -16.31
CA ALA A 281 3.39 -11.53 -16.41
C ALA A 281 2.55 -10.97 -15.25
N LYS A 282 1.53 -10.15 -15.55
CA LYS A 282 0.69 -9.50 -14.54
C LYS A 282 -0.50 -10.35 -14.14
N MET A 283 -0.47 -10.87 -12.92
CA MET A 283 -1.38 -11.90 -12.43
C MET A 283 -2.70 -11.35 -11.88
N THR A 284 -3.77 -12.11 -12.10
CA THR A 284 -5.11 -11.83 -11.55
C THR A 284 -5.25 -12.48 -10.16
N PRO A 285 -5.77 -11.77 -9.14
CA PRO A 285 -6.09 -12.38 -7.84
C PRO A 285 -7.42 -13.14 -7.83
N ASN A 286 -8.13 -13.19 -8.97
CA ASN A 286 -9.44 -13.81 -9.10
C ASN A 286 -9.33 -15.33 -9.29
N ILE A 287 -8.47 -15.98 -8.49
CA ILE A 287 -8.18 -17.41 -8.51
C ILE A 287 -7.75 -17.88 -7.12
N GLY A 288 -7.88 -19.16 -6.81
CA GLY A 288 -7.42 -19.70 -5.52
C GLY A 288 -5.88 -19.74 -5.39
N ASN A 289 -5.20 -20.22 -6.43
CA ASN A 289 -3.76 -20.44 -6.50
C ASN A 289 -3.18 -19.67 -7.68
N MET A 290 -2.47 -18.58 -7.41
CA MET A 290 -1.83 -17.72 -8.42
C MET A 290 -0.51 -18.31 -8.91
N GLU A 291 0.10 -19.19 -8.12
CA GLU A 291 1.36 -19.87 -8.39
C GLU A 291 1.28 -20.68 -9.69
N ILE A 292 0.12 -21.30 -9.96
CA ILE A 292 -0.09 -22.16 -11.14
C ILE A 292 0.10 -21.37 -12.46
N PRO A 293 -0.67 -20.30 -12.74
CA PRO A 293 -0.45 -19.49 -13.93
C PRO A 293 0.88 -18.73 -13.90
N ALA A 294 1.40 -18.34 -12.72
CA ALA A 294 2.71 -17.70 -12.63
C ALA A 294 3.85 -18.65 -13.07
N ILE A 295 3.84 -19.92 -12.64
CA ILE A 295 4.78 -20.95 -13.10
C ILE A 295 4.70 -21.10 -14.62
N ALA A 296 3.48 -21.20 -15.16
CA ALA A 296 3.26 -21.33 -16.60
C ALA A 296 3.83 -20.14 -17.40
N ALA A 297 3.70 -18.91 -16.87
CA ALA A 297 4.31 -17.74 -17.49
C ALA A 297 5.85 -17.81 -17.49
N ILE A 298 6.47 -18.16 -16.36
CA ILE A 298 7.93 -18.27 -16.26
C ILE A 298 8.47 -19.38 -17.18
N GLU A 299 7.84 -20.57 -17.16
CA GLU A 299 8.20 -21.68 -18.06
C GLU A 299 8.02 -21.31 -19.55
N ALA A 300 7.13 -20.36 -19.86
CA ALA A 300 6.90 -19.85 -21.21
C ALA A 300 7.83 -18.69 -21.62
N GLY A 301 8.70 -18.21 -20.72
CA GLY A 301 9.73 -17.22 -21.02
C GLY A 301 9.48 -15.82 -20.46
N ALA A 302 8.60 -15.66 -19.47
CA ALA A 302 8.58 -14.47 -18.63
C ALA A 302 9.80 -14.46 -17.68
N ASP A 303 10.33 -13.28 -17.40
CA ASP A 303 11.49 -13.08 -16.51
C ASP A 303 11.07 -12.72 -15.09
N GLY A 304 9.85 -12.19 -14.93
CA GLY A 304 9.30 -11.81 -13.63
C GLY A 304 7.78 -11.80 -13.60
N ILE A 305 7.24 -11.55 -12.42
CA ILE A 305 5.80 -11.49 -12.17
C ILE A 305 5.42 -10.11 -11.67
N ALA A 306 4.27 -9.59 -12.10
CA ALA A 306 3.64 -8.42 -11.49
C ALA A 306 2.38 -8.88 -10.76
N ALA A 307 2.25 -8.58 -9.47
CA ALA A 307 1.15 -9.09 -8.66
C ALA A 307 0.74 -8.14 -7.53
N ILE A 308 -0.55 -7.83 -7.32
CA ILE A 308 -1.74 -8.37 -7.99
C ILE A 308 -2.48 -7.31 -8.80
N ASN A 309 -3.25 -7.73 -9.82
CA ASN A 309 -4.29 -6.87 -10.39
C ASN A 309 -5.48 -6.73 -9.41
N THR A 310 -6.56 -6.07 -9.84
CA THR A 310 -7.75 -5.81 -9.04
C THR A 310 -8.62 -7.05 -8.82
N ILE A 311 -9.36 -7.06 -7.70
CA ILE A 311 -10.24 -8.15 -7.29
C ILE A 311 -11.67 -7.90 -7.78
N LYS A 312 -12.33 -8.86 -8.42
CA LYS A 312 -13.73 -8.75 -8.87
C LYS A 312 -14.64 -8.46 -7.68
N SER A 313 -15.49 -7.44 -7.81
CA SER A 313 -16.33 -6.93 -6.72
C SER A 313 -17.62 -6.26 -7.20
N ILE A 314 -18.57 -6.18 -6.28
CA ILE A 314 -19.74 -5.30 -6.33
C ILE A 314 -19.58 -4.32 -5.16
N MET A 315 -19.99 -3.06 -5.34
CA MET A 315 -19.91 -2.02 -4.31
C MET A 315 -21.22 -1.98 -3.52
N ASN A 316 -21.53 -0.85 -2.88
CA ASN A 316 -22.79 -0.66 -2.17
C ASN A 316 -23.98 -0.72 -3.13
N ILE A 317 -25.07 -1.33 -2.70
CA ILE A 317 -26.35 -1.32 -3.41
C ILE A 317 -27.17 -0.10 -2.95
N ASN A 318 -27.56 0.74 -3.90
CA ASN A 318 -28.57 1.76 -3.66
C ASN A 318 -29.93 1.06 -3.47
N LEU A 319 -30.57 1.23 -2.31
CA LEU A 319 -31.81 0.50 -1.97
C LEU A 319 -33.08 1.09 -2.62
N ASP A 320 -32.99 2.26 -3.24
CA ASP A 320 -34.08 2.85 -4.02
C ASP A 320 -34.05 2.37 -5.47
N THR A 321 -32.85 2.22 -6.05
CA THR A 321 -32.66 1.84 -7.46
C THR A 321 -32.24 0.38 -7.67
N PHE A 322 -31.81 -0.30 -6.61
CA PHE A 322 -31.20 -1.64 -6.62
C PHE A 322 -29.95 -1.79 -7.49
N SER A 323 -29.33 -0.68 -7.88
CA SER A 323 -28.07 -0.67 -8.62
C SER A 323 -26.86 -0.51 -7.68
N SER A 324 -25.70 -1.01 -8.10
CA SER A 324 -24.40 -0.78 -7.44
C SER A 324 -23.64 0.34 -8.15
N GLY A 325 -22.80 1.08 -7.42
CA GLY A 325 -21.88 1.98 -8.08
C GLY A 325 -20.64 1.29 -8.68
N PRO A 326 -19.97 1.92 -9.66
CA PRO A 326 -20.47 3.06 -10.44
C PRO A 326 -21.70 2.66 -11.27
N ASP A 327 -22.71 3.53 -11.28
CA ASP A 327 -23.98 3.34 -11.99
C ASP A 327 -23.93 4.06 -13.35
N VAL A 328 -24.23 3.33 -14.42
CA VAL A 328 -24.33 3.81 -15.81
C VAL A 328 -25.75 3.53 -16.29
N GLU A 329 -26.55 4.60 -16.38
CA GLU A 329 -27.94 4.54 -16.84
C GLU A 329 -28.80 3.50 -16.07
N GLY A 330 -28.64 3.43 -14.75
CA GLY A 330 -29.38 2.52 -13.86
C GLY A 330 -28.83 1.09 -13.84
N ARG A 331 -27.63 0.87 -14.37
CA ARG A 331 -26.98 -0.45 -14.44
C ARG A 331 -25.52 -0.37 -14.03
N THR A 332 -24.94 -1.51 -13.69
CA THR A 332 -23.52 -1.64 -13.36
C THR A 332 -23.02 -3.03 -13.71
N SER A 333 -21.70 -3.21 -13.70
CA SER A 333 -21.05 -4.51 -13.86
C SER A 333 -20.26 -4.88 -12.59
N VAL A 334 -19.89 -6.15 -12.50
CA VAL A 334 -18.82 -6.58 -11.61
C VAL A 334 -17.55 -5.82 -12.00
N GLY A 335 -16.84 -5.29 -11.01
CA GLY A 335 -15.65 -4.49 -11.30
C GLY A 335 -14.44 -4.69 -10.40
N GLY A 336 -13.35 -4.01 -10.72
CA GLY A 336 -12.04 -4.20 -10.11
C GLY A 336 -11.90 -3.41 -8.82
N TYR A 337 -11.78 -4.12 -7.70
CA TYR A 337 -11.53 -3.59 -6.36
C TYR A 337 -10.03 -3.41 -6.10
N SER A 338 -9.69 -2.24 -5.59
CA SER A 338 -8.36 -1.76 -5.26
C SER A 338 -8.39 -0.94 -3.96
N GLY A 339 -7.26 -0.34 -3.57
CA GLY A 339 -7.13 0.44 -2.34
C GLY A 339 -6.69 -0.37 -1.12
N LYS A 340 -6.61 0.30 0.04
CA LYS A 340 -6.03 -0.25 1.28
C LYS A 340 -6.56 -1.63 1.67
N ALA A 341 -7.85 -1.86 1.49
CA ALA A 341 -8.51 -3.12 1.84
C ALA A 341 -7.95 -4.35 1.08
N VAL A 342 -7.28 -4.15 -0.06
CA VAL A 342 -6.68 -5.23 -0.87
C VAL A 342 -5.34 -5.71 -0.33
N LYS A 343 -4.62 -4.90 0.46
CA LYS A 343 -3.24 -5.17 0.90
C LYS A 343 -3.05 -6.56 1.52
N PRO A 344 -3.88 -7.02 2.49
CA PRO A 344 -3.67 -8.35 3.09
C PRO A 344 -3.78 -9.51 2.08
N ILE A 345 -4.62 -9.34 1.04
CA ILE A 345 -4.80 -10.34 -0.01
C ILE A 345 -3.58 -10.34 -0.95
N ALA A 346 -3.07 -9.16 -1.32
CA ALA A 346 -1.86 -9.02 -2.11
C ALA A 346 -0.64 -9.65 -1.42
N LEU A 347 -0.42 -9.33 -0.14
CA LEU A 347 0.66 -9.90 0.68
C LEU A 347 0.59 -11.43 0.74
N ARG A 348 -0.63 -12.00 0.87
CA ARG A 348 -0.83 -13.45 0.86
C ARG A 348 -0.39 -14.08 -0.45
N PHE A 349 -0.76 -13.52 -1.60
CA PHE A 349 -0.35 -14.06 -2.91
C PHE A 349 1.15 -13.93 -3.15
N ILE A 350 1.77 -12.82 -2.74
CA ILE A 350 3.22 -12.63 -2.82
C ILE A 350 3.95 -13.68 -1.98
N HIS A 351 3.53 -13.85 -0.72
CA HIS A 351 4.08 -14.88 0.16
C HIS A 351 3.97 -16.28 -0.46
N SER A 352 2.79 -16.61 -0.99
CA SER A 352 2.51 -17.85 -1.71
C SER A 352 3.51 -18.11 -2.84
N MET A 353 3.76 -17.12 -3.69
CA MET A 353 4.73 -17.25 -4.78
C MET A 353 6.17 -17.31 -4.28
N LYS A 354 6.56 -16.48 -3.31
CA LYS A 354 7.94 -16.45 -2.79
C LYS A 354 8.29 -17.68 -1.94
N THR A 355 7.30 -18.43 -1.44
CA THR A 355 7.51 -19.72 -0.77
C THR A 355 7.32 -20.93 -1.69
N CYS A 356 6.79 -20.73 -2.90
CA CYS A 356 6.71 -21.77 -3.91
C CYS A 356 8.11 -22.08 -4.46
N SER A 357 8.54 -23.34 -4.40
CA SER A 357 9.89 -23.75 -4.81
C SER A 357 10.23 -23.37 -6.26
N LYS A 358 9.25 -23.40 -7.17
CA LYS A 358 9.42 -23.02 -8.57
C LYS A 358 9.48 -21.50 -8.83
N LEU A 359 9.03 -20.68 -7.87
CA LEU A 359 8.92 -19.22 -8.04
C LEU A 359 9.75 -18.42 -7.03
N SER A 360 10.31 -19.05 -6.00
CA SER A 360 11.02 -18.37 -4.90
C SER A 360 12.16 -17.44 -5.35
N GLY A 361 12.85 -17.79 -6.44
CA GLY A 361 13.92 -16.97 -7.05
C GLY A 361 13.46 -16.03 -8.17
N VAL A 362 12.17 -16.00 -8.49
CA VAL A 362 11.62 -15.15 -9.56
C VAL A 362 11.41 -13.73 -9.04
N PRO A 363 11.86 -12.69 -9.77
CA PRO A 363 11.54 -11.31 -9.44
C PRO A 363 10.03 -11.02 -9.46
N ILE A 364 9.53 -10.34 -8.43
CA ILE A 364 8.13 -9.96 -8.29
C ILE A 364 8.02 -8.45 -8.08
N SER A 365 7.26 -7.82 -8.98
CA SER A 365 6.76 -6.45 -8.85
C SER A 365 5.45 -6.45 -8.04
N GLY A 366 5.53 -6.02 -6.79
CA GLY A 366 4.42 -6.12 -5.82
C GLY A 366 3.47 -4.92 -5.84
N MET A 367 2.16 -5.15 -5.82
CA MET A 367 1.16 -4.08 -5.76
C MET A 367 -0.15 -4.53 -5.10
N GLY A 368 -0.87 -3.55 -4.54
CA GLY A 368 -2.19 -3.74 -3.93
C GLY A 368 -2.30 -3.05 -2.57
N GLY A 369 -2.97 -1.89 -2.51
CA GLY A 369 -3.26 -1.20 -1.23
C GLY A 369 -2.06 -0.56 -0.54
N ILE A 370 -1.02 -0.17 -1.29
CA ILE A 370 0.16 0.54 -0.80
C ILE A 370 -0.15 2.05 -0.72
N GLU A 371 -0.09 2.62 0.49
CA GLU A 371 -0.34 4.05 0.74
C GLU A 371 0.83 4.76 1.42
N THR A 372 1.67 4.02 2.16
CA THR A 372 2.80 4.57 2.93
C THR A 372 4.12 3.86 2.64
N TRP A 373 5.24 4.43 3.10
CA TRP A 373 6.54 3.75 3.06
C TRP A 373 6.52 2.41 3.83
N ARG A 374 5.72 2.31 4.90
CA ARG A 374 5.62 1.10 5.71
C ARG A 374 4.90 0.00 4.94
N ASP A 375 3.82 0.35 4.24
CA ASP A 375 3.16 -0.58 3.32
C ASP A 375 4.16 -1.10 2.29
N ALA A 376 4.94 -0.21 1.67
CA ALA A 376 5.98 -0.61 0.71
C ALA A 376 7.01 -1.55 1.33
N ALA A 377 7.51 -1.23 2.53
CA ALA A 377 8.48 -2.05 3.24
C ALA A 377 7.97 -3.46 3.55
N GLU A 378 6.67 -3.65 3.79
CA GLU A 378 6.08 -4.98 3.98
C GLU A 378 6.11 -5.83 2.70
N PHE A 379 5.85 -5.24 1.53
CA PHE A 379 5.96 -5.94 0.25
C PHE A 379 7.40 -6.36 -0.02
N LEU A 380 8.36 -5.45 0.18
CA LEU A 380 9.79 -5.75 0.05
C LEU A 380 10.20 -6.84 1.05
N ALA A 381 9.79 -6.73 2.31
CA ALA A 381 10.07 -7.73 3.34
C ALA A 381 9.51 -9.12 3.02
N LEU A 382 8.43 -9.22 2.23
CA LEU A 382 7.91 -10.48 1.70
C LEU A 382 8.60 -10.96 0.42
N GLY A 383 9.59 -10.22 -0.07
CA GLY A 383 10.48 -10.65 -1.15
C GLY A 383 10.27 -9.92 -2.47
N CYS A 384 9.37 -8.95 -2.57
CA CYS A 384 9.28 -8.14 -3.80
C CYS A 384 10.56 -7.32 -4.00
N GLU A 385 10.99 -7.21 -5.25
CA GLU A 385 12.16 -6.45 -5.65
C GLU A 385 11.80 -4.99 -5.94
N ASN A 386 10.60 -4.74 -6.47
CA ASN A 386 10.02 -3.40 -6.58
C ASN A 386 8.54 -3.42 -6.21
N ILE A 387 7.94 -2.23 -6.14
CA ILE A 387 6.51 -2.07 -5.90
C ILE A 387 5.85 -1.13 -6.92
N GLN A 388 4.58 -1.40 -7.25
CA GLN A 388 3.77 -0.52 -8.07
C GLN A 388 2.59 0.08 -7.29
N VAL A 389 2.28 1.36 -7.57
CA VAL A 389 1.31 2.15 -6.80
C VAL A 389 0.28 2.81 -7.74
N THR A 390 -1.00 2.81 -7.34
CA THR A 390 -2.11 3.38 -8.13
C THR A 390 -3.10 4.14 -7.25
N THR A 391 -3.87 3.44 -6.39
CA THR A 391 -5.02 4.05 -5.71
C THR A 391 -4.64 5.21 -4.78
N SER A 392 -3.51 5.11 -4.09
CA SER A 392 -2.99 6.20 -3.26
C SER A 392 -2.56 7.42 -4.08
N VAL A 393 -2.03 7.23 -5.30
CA VAL A 393 -1.75 8.34 -6.23
C VAL A 393 -3.05 8.98 -6.71
N MET A 394 -4.10 8.19 -7.01
CA MET A 394 -5.42 8.73 -7.36
C MET A 394 -6.02 9.57 -6.22
N GLN A 395 -5.76 9.18 -4.98
CA GLN A 395 -6.30 9.85 -3.79
C GLN A 395 -5.49 11.08 -3.36
N TYR A 396 -4.16 11.02 -3.48
CA TYR A 396 -3.24 11.95 -2.83
C TYR A 396 -2.26 12.64 -3.79
N GLY A 397 -2.24 12.24 -5.06
CA GLY A 397 -1.33 12.73 -6.09
C GLY A 397 0.08 12.12 -6.02
N TYR A 398 0.89 12.38 -7.04
CA TYR A 398 2.25 11.82 -7.15
C TYR A 398 3.19 12.19 -5.99
N ARG A 399 2.93 13.30 -5.29
CA ARG A 399 3.76 13.83 -4.18
C ARG A 399 3.98 12.85 -3.02
N ILE A 400 3.17 11.80 -2.90
CA ILE A 400 3.34 10.77 -1.86
C ILE A 400 4.70 10.07 -1.95
N ILE A 401 5.34 10.10 -3.12
CA ILE A 401 6.66 9.53 -3.35
C ILE A 401 7.73 10.12 -2.43
N GLU A 402 7.62 11.41 -2.10
CA GLU A 402 8.56 12.09 -1.18
C GLU A 402 8.54 11.42 0.20
N ASP A 403 7.35 11.17 0.74
CA ASP A 403 7.17 10.52 2.05
C ASP A 403 7.51 9.02 1.98
N MET A 404 7.29 8.38 0.83
CA MET A 404 7.63 6.98 0.60
C MET A 404 9.15 6.76 0.61
N ILE A 405 9.89 7.58 -0.13
CA ILE A 405 11.36 7.51 -0.21
C ILE A 405 11.97 7.86 1.15
N GLU A 406 11.65 9.03 1.69
CA GLU A 406 12.23 9.49 2.96
C GLU A 406 11.91 8.53 4.12
N GLY A 407 10.65 8.08 4.21
CA GLY A 407 10.24 7.14 5.25
C GLY A 407 10.99 5.80 5.16
N MET A 408 11.23 5.29 3.94
CA MET A 408 12.02 4.08 3.71
C MET A 408 13.48 4.27 4.13
N GLU A 409 14.13 5.36 3.74
CA GLU A 409 15.51 5.67 4.11
C GLU A 409 15.69 5.76 5.63
N LEU A 410 14.82 6.51 6.29
CA LEU A 410 14.88 6.71 7.74
C LEU A 410 14.65 5.38 8.48
N TYR A 411 13.72 4.56 8.01
CA TYR A 411 13.49 3.23 8.57
C TYR A 411 14.72 2.33 8.41
N LEU A 412 15.26 2.19 7.20
CA LEU A 412 16.44 1.36 6.94
C LEU A 412 17.64 1.82 7.77
N SER A 413 17.89 3.14 7.83
CA SER A 413 18.93 3.76 8.66
C SER A 413 18.74 3.43 10.15
N SER A 414 17.51 3.49 10.66
CA SER A 414 17.19 3.15 12.05
C SER A 414 17.43 1.68 12.38
N GLN A 415 17.27 0.80 11.39
CA GLN A 415 17.55 -0.63 11.50
C GLN A 415 19.03 -0.97 11.24
N GLY A 416 19.87 0.03 10.94
CA GLY A 416 21.27 -0.17 10.60
C GLY A 416 21.51 -0.82 9.24
N MET A 417 20.49 -0.85 8.35
CA MET A 417 20.61 -1.34 6.99
C MET A 417 21.19 -0.24 6.10
N LYS A 418 22.07 -0.61 5.17
CA LYS A 418 22.74 0.28 4.22
C LYS A 418 22.12 0.24 2.82
N SER A 419 21.35 -0.79 2.51
CA SER A 419 20.64 -0.90 1.24
C SER A 419 19.22 -1.43 1.44
N VAL A 420 18.29 -1.00 0.59
CA VAL A 420 16.93 -1.55 0.54
C VAL A 420 16.93 -3.05 0.27
N SER A 421 17.91 -3.57 -0.49
CA SER A 421 18.04 -5.01 -0.75
C SER A 421 18.14 -5.84 0.54
N GLU A 422 18.65 -5.27 1.64
CA GLU A 422 18.76 -5.98 2.92
C GLU A 422 17.41 -6.27 3.58
N ILE A 423 16.33 -5.58 3.21
CA ILE A 423 14.99 -5.90 3.74
C ILE A 423 14.33 -7.03 2.96
N VAL A 424 14.75 -7.26 1.70
CA VAL A 424 14.04 -8.13 0.76
C VAL A 424 13.95 -9.54 1.31
N GLY A 425 12.73 -10.05 1.48
CA GLY A 425 12.46 -11.41 1.96
C GLY A 425 12.68 -11.66 3.46
N LYS A 426 13.06 -10.65 4.27
CA LYS A 426 13.31 -10.81 5.71
C LYS A 426 12.12 -11.37 6.51
N ALA A 427 10.88 -11.17 6.03
CA ALA A 427 9.68 -11.66 6.69
C ALA A 427 9.33 -13.11 6.33
N LEU A 428 9.85 -13.65 5.22
CA LEU A 428 9.48 -15.00 4.73
C LEU A 428 9.68 -16.09 5.78
N PRO A 429 10.83 -16.20 6.49
CA PRO A 429 11.04 -17.26 7.49
C PRO A 429 10.17 -17.11 8.74
N LYS A 430 9.43 -16.00 8.89
CA LYS A 430 8.56 -15.72 10.05
C LYS A 430 7.11 -16.10 9.81
N ILE A 431 6.74 -16.43 8.57
CA ILE A 431 5.41 -16.86 8.19
C ILE A 431 5.49 -18.37 7.94
N ILE A 432 5.05 -19.13 8.94
CA ILE A 432 5.16 -20.59 8.96
C ILE A 432 3.77 -21.22 8.89
N PRO A 433 3.68 -22.50 8.47
CA PRO A 433 2.44 -23.26 8.49
C PRO A 433 1.75 -23.26 9.88
N ALA A 434 0.43 -23.36 9.88
CA ALA A 434 -0.37 -23.21 11.10
C ALA A 434 -0.11 -24.33 12.13
N GLU A 435 0.34 -25.49 11.67
CA GLU A 435 0.75 -26.65 12.46
C GLU A 435 2.09 -26.43 13.19
N GLU A 436 2.96 -25.55 12.70
CA GLU A 436 4.27 -25.24 13.31
C GLU A 436 4.18 -24.13 14.37
N LEU A 437 3.05 -23.43 14.46
CA LEU A 437 2.84 -22.42 15.49
C LEU A 437 2.84 -23.05 16.89
N ASN A 438 3.55 -22.44 17.83
CA ASN A 438 3.57 -22.87 19.23
C ASN A 438 2.16 -22.77 19.84
N ARG A 439 1.55 -23.92 20.13
CA ARG A 439 0.22 -24.06 20.76
C ARG A 439 0.28 -24.26 22.28
N ASP A 440 1.48 -24.41 22.83
CA ASP A 440 1.72 -24.71 24.24
C ASP A 440 1.79 -23.46 25.11
N SER A 441 1.65 -22.27 24.54
CA SER A 441 1.73 -21.01 25.28
C SER A 441 0.57 -20.07 25.01
N ILE A 442 0.29 -19.19 25.99
CA ILE A 442 -0.68 -18.11 25.91
C ILE A 442 0.07 -16.80 26.08
N CYS A 443 -0.16 -15.85 25.18
CA CYS A 443 0.27 -14.46 25.37
C CYS A 443 -0.90 -13.67 25.96
N TYR A 444 -0.84 -13.32 27.24
CA TYR A 444 -1.92 -12.56 27.87
C TYR A 444 -1.85 -11.08 27.47
N PRO A 445 -3.00 -10.38 27.37
CA PRO A 445 -3.00 -8.93 27.18
C PRO A 445 -2.49 -8.23 28.44
N LYS A 446 -1.70 -7.18 28.27
CA LYS A 446 -1.27 -6.26 29.33
C LYS A 446 -2.10 -4.99 29.26
N PHE A 447 -2.71 -4.60 30.38
CA PHE A 447 -3.53 -3.40 30.47
C PHE A 447 -2.75 -2.25 31.14
N ASP A 448 -2.56 -1.16 30.41
CA ASP A 448 -2.03 0.08 30.94
C ASP A 448 -3.17 0.87 31.62
N ARG A 449 -3.18 0.86 32.96
CA ARG A 449 -4.23 1.53 33.74
C ARG A 449 -4.14 3.06 33.67
N SER A 450 -3.00 3.64 33.35
CA SER A 450 -2.85 5.10 33.16
C SER A 450 -3.47 5.57 31.85
N LYS A 451 -3.32 4.79 30.77
CA LYS A 451 -3.91 5.10 29.46
C LYS A 451 -5.40 4.71 29.35
N CYS A 452 -5.85 3.77 30.17
CA CYS A 452 -7.22 3.28 30.10
C CYS A 452 -8.25 4.34 30.53
N ILE A 453 -9.10 4.75 29.58
CA ILE A 453 -10.19 5.72 29.76
C ILE A 453 -11.51 5.11 30.28
N GLY A 454 -11.53 3.82 30.63
CA GLY A 454 -12.72 3.17 31.23
C GLY A 454 -13.92 2.96 30.29
N CYS A 455 -13.74 3.03 28.96
CA CYS A 455 -14.84 2.98 27.99
C CYS A 455 -15.57 1.63 27.84
N GLY A 456 -15.07 0.54 28.44
CA GLY A 456 -15.72 -0.78 28.40
C GLY A 456 -15.66 -1.52 27.06
N ARG A 457 -15.15 -0.96 25.95
CA ARG A 457 -15.12 -1.63 24.63
C ARG A 457 -14.42 -2.99 24.65
N CYS A 458 -13.28 -3.09 25.34
CA CYS A 458 -12.57 -4.35 25.50
C CYS A 458 -13.39 -5.40 26.26
N TYR A 459 -14.16 -4.99 27.27
CA TYR A 459 -15.10 -5.84 27.98
C TYR A 459 -16.20 -6.34 27.04
N LEU A 460 -16.91 -5.44 26.34
CA LEU A 460 -17.97 -5.80 25.39
C LEU A 460 -17.48 -6.80 24.34
N SER A 461 -16.35 -6.52 23.69
CA SER A 461 -15.81 -7.44 22.67
C SER A 461 -15.36 -8.78 23.25
N CYS A 462 -14.85 -8.82 24.49
CA CYS A 462 -14.51 -10.07 25.14
C CYS A 462 -15.75 -10.86 25.57
N TYR A 463 -16.80 -10.17 26.01
CA TYR A 463 -18.04 -10.77 26.50
C TYR A 463 -18.89 -11.30 25.33
N ASP A 464 -19.12 -10.52 24.28
CA ASP A 464 -20.02 -10.88 23.17
C ASP A 464 -19.30 -11.60 22.02
N GLY A 465 -18.01 -11.30 21.81
CA GLY A 465 -17.23 -11.81 20.67
C GLY A 465 -15.99 -12.62 21.08
N GLY A 466 -15.88 -13.00 22.35
CA GLY A 466 -14.69 -13.65 22.90
C GLY A 466 -15.00 -14.72 23.93
N HIS A 467 -14.32 -14.65 25.07
CA HIS A 467 -14.27 -15.74 26.07
C HIS A 467 -14.75 -15.30 27.47
N GLN A 468 -15.49 -14.18 27.57
CA GLN A 468 -16.06 -13.66 28.82
C GLN A 468 -15.00 -13.58 29.94
N ALA A 469 -13.78 -13.23 29.54
CA ALA A 469 -12.60 -13.22 30.39
C ALA A 469 -12.33 -11.83 31.00
N LEU A 470 -13.09 -10.82 30.59
CA LEU A 470 -13.05 -9.50 31.18
C LEU A 470 -14.38 -9.23 31.88
N ARG A 471 -14.33 -8.58 33.04
CA ARG A 471 -15.46 -7.83 33.60
C ARG A 471 -15.11 -6.36 33.63
N GLN A 472 -16.11 -5.50 33.60
CA GLN A 472 -15.90 -4.07 33.87
C GLN A 472 -16.04 -3.82 35.36
N ASP A 473 -15.08 -3.12 35.95
CA ASP A 473 -15.15 -2.69 37.33
C ASP A 473 -16.16 -1.54 37.49
N GLU A 474 -17.14 -1.68 38.38
CA GLU A 474 -18.24 -0.71 38.50
C GLU A 474 -17.77 0.65 39.03
N ALA A 475 -16.75 0.68 39.90
CA ALA A 475 -16.25 1.91 40.48
C ALA A 475 -15.35 2.69 39.52
N THR A 476 -14.50 1.99 38.77
CA THR A 476 -13.47 2.63 37.91
C THR A 476 -13.78 2.60 36.42
N GLY A 477 -14.75 1.78 35.99
CA GLY A 477 -15.02 1.49 34.58
C GLY A 477 -13.91 0.70 33.87
N LYS A 478 -12.82 0.34 34.57
CA LYS A 478 -11.64 -0.31 33.96
C LYS A 478 -11.82 -1.82 33.87
N PRO A 479 -11.24 -2.49 32.86
CA PRO A 479 -11.35 -3.93 32.72
C PRO A 479 -10.60 -4.65 33.85
N VAL A 480 -11.19 -5.74 34.34
CA VAL A 480 -10.56 -6.71 35.24
C VAL A 480 -10.56 -8.06 34.53
N MET A 481 -9.36 -8.59 34.29
CA MET A 481 -9.18 -9.86 33.58
C MET A 481 -9.22 -11.05 34.54
N ASN A 482 -10.01 -12.05 34.19
CA ASN A 482 -9.94 -13.40 34.72
C ASN A 482 -8.94 -14.22 33.87
N GLY A 483 -7.75 -14.46 34.42
CA GLY A 483 -6.68 -15.18 33.74
C GLY A 483 -7.03 -16.63 33.37
N ASN A 484 -7.94 -17.27 34.11
CA ASN A 484 -8.38 -18.64 33.84
C ASN A 484 -9.29 -18.75 32.61
N LYS A 485 -9.99 -17.66 32.25
CA LYS A 485 -10.85 -17.60 31.07
C LYS A 485 -10.15 -17.00 29.86
N CYS A 486 -9.12 -16.18 30.07
CA CYS A 486 -8.46 -15.49 28.97
C CYS A 486 -7.58 -16.47 28.18
N VAL A 487 -7.86 -16.59 26.89
CA VAL A 487 -7.09 -17.44 25.96
C VAL A 487 -6.02 -16.67 25.17
N GLY A 488 -5.85 -15.37 25.44
CA GLY A 488 -4.88 -14.54 24.73
C GLY A 488 -5.22 -14.25 23.26
N CYS A 489 -6.51 -14.24 22.88
CA CYS A 489 -6.92 -13.96 21.49
C CYS A 489 -6.64 -12.51 21.01
N HIS A 490 -6.34 -11.61 21.95
CA HIS A 490 -6.04 -10.19 21.71
C HIS A 490 -7.14 -9.39 20.97
N LEU A 491 -8.37 -9.87 20.87
CA LEU A 491 -9.48 -9.06 20.35
C LEU A 491 -9.64 -7.74 21.15
N CYS A 492 -9.45 -7.79 22.48
CA CYS A 492 -9.46 -6.61 23.34
C CYS A 492 -8.39 -5.57 22.93
N LEU A 493 -7.22 -6.02 22.46
CA LEU A 493 -6.15 -5.17 21.94
C LEU A 493 -6.63 -4.41 20.70
N ALA A 494 -7.19 -5.15 19.73
CA ALA A 494 -7.58 -4.64 18.43
C ALA A 494 -8.73 -3.61 18.48
N VAL A 495 -9.60 -3.70 19.50
CA VAL A 495 -10.75 -2.78 19.66
C VAL A 495 -10.48 -1.62 20.62
N CYS A 496 -9.31 -1.58 21.26
CA CYS A 496 -8.99 -0.54 22.25
C CYS A 496 -8.75 0.80 21.54
N PRO A 497 -9.61 1.81 21.71
CA PRO A 497 -9.43 3.10 21.03
C PRO A 497 -8.28 3.92 21.63
N ALA A 498 -7.87 3.59 22.86
CA ALA A 498 -6.88 4.37 23.59
C ALA A 498 -5.44 3.83 23.48
N GLY A 499 -5.23 2.71 22.76
CA GLY A 499 -3.94 2.00 22.80
C GLY A 499 -3.55 1.53 24.20
N ALA A 500 -4.50 1.41 25.13
CA ALA A 500 -4.25 1.12 26.55
C ALA A 500 -4.02 -0.38 26.83
N ILE A 501 -3.95 -1.21 25.80
CA ILE A 501 -3.73 -2.64 25.91
C ILE A 501 -2.56 -2.95 24.98
N SER A 502 -1.62 -3.78 25.42
CA SER A 502 -0.47 -4.27 24.65
C SER A 502 -0.32 -5.79 24.81
N GLN A 503 0.59 -6.39 24.04
CA GLN A 503 0.98 -7.78 24.29
C GLN A 503 1.70 -7.86 25.65
N GLY A 504 1.25 -8.78 26.51
CA GLY A 504 1.81 -8.99 27.84
C GLY A 504 2.70 -10.21 27.92
N ALA A 505 2.70 -10.85 29.10
CA ALA A 505 3.52 -12.02 29.34
C ALA A 505 3.03 -13.22 28.53
N ARG A 506 3.98 -13.93 27.90
CA ARG A 506 3.76 -15.26 27.34
C ARG A 506 4.09 -16.31 28.40
N VAL A 507 3.14 -17.19 28.70
CA VAL A 507 3.30 -18.29 29.65
C VAL A 507 2.93 -19.61 29.01
N TYR A 508 3.56 -20.70 29.45
CA TYR A 508 3.18 -22.03 29.00
C TYR A 508 1.85 -22.45 29.64
N LYS A 509 1.01 -23.12 28.86
CA LYS A 509 -0.21 -23.77 29.33
C LYS A 509 0.18 -24.85 30.34
N LEU A 510 -0.58 -24.97 31.42
CA LEU A 510 -0.45 -26.12 32.31
C LEU A 510 -0.75 -27.37 31.47
N LYS A 511 0.20 -28.32 31.43
CA LYS A 511 -0.08 -29.63 30.83
C LYS A 511 -1.24 -30.23 31.61
N GLU A 512 -2.33 -30.58 30.94
CA GLU A 512 -3.32 -31.45 31.54
C GLU A 512 -2.57 -32.71 31.97
N ALA A 513 -2.67 -33.05 33.26
CA ALA A 513 -2.20 -34.34 33.73
C ALA A 513 -2.99 -35.38 32.94
N THR A 514 -2.33 -36.03 31.97
CA THR A 514 -2.88 -37.14 31.23
C THR A 514 -3.29 -38.20 32.26
N GLY A 515 -4.59 -38.33 32.50
CA GLY A 515 -5.19 -39.38 33.30
C GLY A 515 -5.25 -40.70 32.55
#